data_AF-A0A165XMG9-F1
#
_entry.id   AF-A0A165XMG9-F1
#
_cell.length_a   1.000
_cell.length_b   1.000
_cell.length_c   1.000
_cell.angle_alpha   90.00
_cell.angle_beta   90.00
_cell.angle_gamma   90.00
#
_symmetry.space_group_name_H-M   'P 1'
#
loop_
_entity.id
_entity.type
_entity.pdbx_description
1 polymer ?
#
loop_
_entity_poly.entity_id
_entity_poly.type
_entity_poly.pdbx_seq_one_letter_code
_entity_poly.pdbx_strand_id
1 'polypeptide(L)'
;MRNSTDAGAVPDATASDSNIPASPSSSQSSLLVAASSIAPSIRTSTEENRGKQTPPPYAPSSLRCITPQSNTRYGKRPLAFENQPRHLQIPGGMPAYLDSGVAPAPEGWTQLHHPEGPSYWYHRDESVVTEANMGDPMTCVMVSQWICQIAILVEIYGIVLQPSIELVLQPDEDNETCGYYFVDHVSRTIFWIETTTTIDQDIAPVTSVSHLKLALTQNYYTHVEYFCMHIKLPESVRNELVAILSHACVGENASREACSM
;
A
#
# COMPACT_ATOMS: atom_id res chain seq x y z
N MET A 1 -37.88 54.81 -18.62
CA MET A 1 -37.87 55.81 -17.52
C MET A 1 -37.04 55.21 -16.39
N ARG A 2 -35.97 55.89 -15.92
CA ARG A 2 -35.87 56.60 -14.61
C ARG A 2 -36.16 55.69 -13.39
N ASN A 3 -35.36 55.52 -12.33
CA ASN A 3 -34.00 55.96 -11.88
C ASN A 3 -33.54 54.96 -10.75
N SER A 4 -32.35 54.92 -10.13
CA SER A 4 -31.10 55.73 -10.19
C SER A 4 -29.85 54.78 -10.30
N THR A 5 -28.61 54.82 -9.75
CA THR A 5 -27.82 55.48 -8.64
C THR A 5 -28.26 55.20 -7.19
N ASP A 6 -27.41 55.19 -6.14
CA ASP A 6 -25.97 55.48 -5.87
C ASP A 6 -25.54 54.65 -4.61
N ALA A 7 -24.33 54.54 -4.04
CA ALA A 7 -22.90 54.58 -4.38
C ALA A 7 -22.10 54.58 -3.04
N GLY A 8 -20.80 54.23 -3.05
CA GLY A 8 -19.86 54.40 -1.91
C GLY A 8 -19.90 53.33 -0.79
N ALA A 9 -18.83 53.11 0.00
CA ALA A 9 -17.43 53.59 -0.07
C ALA A 9 -16.49 52.69 0.77
N VAL A 10 -15.16 52.84 0.62
CA VAL A 10 -14.10 52.13 1.38
C VAL A 10 -13.10 53.15 1.95
N PRO A 11 -12.77 53.07 3.26
CA PRO A 11 -11.40 52.83 3.76
C PRO A 11 -11.37 51.68 4.81
N ASP A 12 -10.31 50.91 5.09
CA ASP A 12 -8.84 51.12 5.16
C ASP A 12 -8.30 51.60 6.54
N ALA A 13 -7.03 51.30 6.82
CA ALA A 13 -6.13 51.77 7.91
C ALA A 13 -5.91 50.92 9.20
N THR A 14 -4.87 50.05 9.14
CA THR A 14 -3.68 49.98 10.05
C THR A 14 -3.71 49.58 11.55
N ALA A 15 -2.55 49.05 11.97
CA ALA A 15 -1.95 48.92 13.33
C ALA A 15 -2.60 47.92 14.32
N SER A 16 -1.94 46.94 14.94
CA SER A 16 -0.55 46.68 15.42
C SER A 16 -0.21 47.22 16.82
N ASP A 17 -0.03 46.31 17.79
CA ASP A 17 0.95 46.47 18.88
C ASP A 17 1.32 45.12 19.55
N SER A 18 2.30 45.11 20.47
CA SER A 18 2.97 43.93 21.03
C SER A 18 3.43 44.13 22.49
N ASN A 19 3.55 43.05 23.31
CA ASN A 19 4.53 42.98 24.43
C ASN A 19 4.62 41.61 25.16
N ILE A 20 5.80 41.34 25.76
CA ILE A 20 6.33 40.09 26.40
C ILE A 20 7.48 40.53 27.36
N PRO A 21 7.90 39.82 28.45
CA PRO A 21 7.47 38.56 29.11
C PRO A 21 7.10 38.74 30.62
N ALA A 22 7.00 37.66 31.42
CA ALA A 22 7.84 37.43 32.63
C ALA A 22 7.46 36.18 33.47
N SER A 23 8.47 35.51 34.05
CA SER A 23 8.36 34.51 35.14
C SER A 23 8.99 35.05 36.44
N PRO A 24 8.79 34.39 37.59
CA PRO A 24 9.96 34.07 38.43
C PRO A 24 9.93 32.65 39.06
N SER A 25 10.92 32.36 39.91
CA SER A 25 11.32 31.03 40.41
C SER A 25 11.50 31.01 41.95
N SER A 26 11.81 29.83 42.51
CA SER A 26 12.47 29.56 43.83
C SER A 26 11.56 29.31 45.05
N SER A 27 11.97 28.65 46.17
CA SER A 27 12.97 27.59 46.48
C SER A 27 12.91 27.25 48.00
N GLN A 28 13.62 26.20 48.45
CA GLN A 28 13.98 25.84 49.86
C GLN A 28 12.86 25.14 50.70
N SER A 29 13.05 24.15 51.60
CA SER A 29 14.18 23.55 52.38
C SER A 29 14.28 24.02 53.86
N SER A 30 14.61 23.19 54.88
CA SER A 30 14.87 21.73 54.94
C SER A 30 15.02 21.18 56.40
N LEU A 31 14.81 19.86 56.62
CA LEU A 31 15.15 19.03 57.83
C LEU A 31 14.35 19.31 59.15
N LEU A 32 14.11 18.38 60.09
CA LEU A 32 14.25 16.89 60.18
C LEU A 32 13.02 16.30 60.96
N VAL A 33 12.95 15.32 61.89
CA VAL A 33 13.88 14.54 62.76
C VAL A 33 13.40 13.06 62.86
N ALA A 34 13.40 12.38 64.04
CA ALA A 34 13.13 10.93 64.16
C ALA A 34 12.49 10.45 65.49
N ALA A 35 11.78 9.31 65.42
CA ALA A 35 11.59 8.32 66.49
C ALA A 35 11.46 6.92 65.84
N SER A 36 11.78 5.83 66.55
CA SER A 36 11.99 4.51 65.92
C SER A 36 11.43 3.33 66.72
N SER A 37 10.81 2.35 66.04
CA SER A 37 10.77 0.94 66.48
C SER A 37 10.28 -0.05 65.42
N ILE A 38 11.02 -1.16 65.31
CA ILE A 38 10.58 -2.53 64.95
C ILE A 38 10.04 -2.75 63.52
N ALA A 39 10.85 -3.45 62.71
CA ALA A 39 10.45 -4.23 61.54
C ALA A 39 10.48 -5.74 61.88
N PRO A 40 10.07 -6.66 60.98
CA PRO A 40 11.03 -7.14 59.97
C PRO A 40 10.48 -7.51 58.58
N SER A 41 11.37 -7.39 57.58
CA SER A 41 11.47 -8.26 56.39
C SER A 41 10.26 -8.47 55.46
N ILE A 42 10.12 -7.58 54.46
CA ILE A 42 9.84 -8.00 53.08
C ILE A 42 11.03 -7.54 52.21
N ARG A 43 11.45 -8.35 51.23
CA ARG A 43 12.66 -8.12 50.43
C ARG A 43 12.44 -7.09 49.32
N THR A 44 13.48 -6.31 49.04
CA THR A 44 13.58 -5.36 47.93
C THR A 44 13.74 -6.03 46.57
N SER A 45 12.98 -5.58 45.58
CA SER A 45 13.34 -5.68 44.16
C SER A 45 13.09 -4.33 43.49
N THR A 46 14.19 -3.70 43.08
CA THR A 46 14.27 -2.47 42.29
C THR A 46 13.85 -2.69 40.83
N GLU A 47 13.14 -1.70 40.30
CA GLU A 47 13.27 -1.12 38.95
C GLU A 47 13.13 -1.96 37.65
N GLU A 48 12.88 -1.19 36.57
CA GLU A 48 13.21 -1.48 35.18
C GLU A 48 12.75 -2.81 34.54
N ASN A 49 11.47 -2.86 34.16
CA ASN A 49 11.09 -3.57 32.93
C ASN A 49 9.82 -3.01 32.26
N ARG A 50 9.95 -1.93 31.47
CA ARG A 50 8.92 -1.58 30.48
C ARG A 50 9.11 -2.44 29.23
N GLY A 51 8.90 -3.74 29.40
CA GLY A 51 9.24 -4.76 28.41
C GLY A 51 8.54 -4.54 27.09
N LYS A 52 9.29 -4.67 25.99
CA LYS A 52 8.72 -4.81 24.65
C LYS A 52 7.82 -6.04 24.66
N GLN A 53 6.54 -5.89 24.32
CA GLN A 53 5.64 -7.03 24.16
C GLN A 53 5.99 -7.76 22.87
N THR A 54 6.90 -8.73 22.97
CA THR A 54 7.11 -9.73 21.91
C THR A 54 5.89 -10.66 21.87
N PRO A 55 5.32 -10.96 20.69
CA PRO A 55 4.23 -11.93 20.58
C PRO A 55 4.67 -13.33 21.07
N PRO A 56 3.72 -14.19 21.49
CA PRO A 56 4.03 -15.49 22.08
C PRO A 56 4.72 -16.45 21.08
N PRO A 57 5.69 -17.27 21.54
CA PRO A 57 6.66 -17.95 20.67
C PRO A 57 6.15 -19.25 20.01
N TYR A 58 4.85 -19.33 19.68
CA TYR A 58 4.19 -20.56 19.20
C TYR A 58 3.44 -20.44 17.87
N ALA A 59 3.48 -19.27 17.23
CA ALA A 59 3.19 -19.16 15.81
C ALA A 59 4.54 -19.06 15.05
N PRO A 60 4.93 -20.05 14.23
CA PRO A 60 5.79 -19.72 13.09
C PRO A 60 5.00 -18.73 12.23
N SER A 61 5.54 -17.52 12.02
CA SER A 61 4.91 -16.52 11.17
C SER A 61 5.07 -16.92 9.71
N SER A 62 4.18 -17.80 9.23
CA SER A 62 4.02 -18.13 7.81
C SER A 62 3.71 -16.90 6.95
N LEU A 63 3.21 -15.82 7.55
CA LEU A 63 3.16 -14.51 6.93
C LEU A 63 4.56 -13.89 6.90
N ARG A 64 5.04 -13.52 5.72
CA ARG A 64 6.33 -12.86 5.50
C ARG A 64 6.14 -11.49 4.83
N CYS A 65 6.90 -10.48 5.27
CA CYS A 65 6.92 -9.19 4.60
C CYS A 65 7.64 -9.32 3.24
N ILE A 66 7.01 -8.89 2.15
CA ILE A 66 7.61 -8.87 0.81
C ILE A 66 7.49 -7.49 0.14
N THR A 67 8.27 -7.25 -0.91
CA THR A 67 8.14 -6.06 -1.78
C THR A 67 7.57 -6.40 -3.15
N PRO A 68 6.92 -5.46 -3.85
CA PRO A 68 6.59 -5.57 -5.27
C PRO A 68 7.77 -6.02 -6.14
N GLN A 69 8.99 -5.52 -5.85
CA GLN A 69 10.20 -5.90 -6.57
C GLN A 69 10.61 -7.37 -6.38
N SER A 70 10.21 -8.00 -5.27
CA SER A 70 10.45 -9.43 -5.00
C SER A 70 9.43 -10.39 -5.66
N ASN A 71 8.37 -9.87 -6.30
CA ASN A 71 7.40 -10.71 -6.98
C ASN A 71 8.01 -11.36 -8.23
N THR A 72 7.92 -12.69 -8.32
CA THR A 72 8.47 -13.53 -9.39
C THR A 72 7.65 -13.53 -10.69
N ARG A 73 6.64 -12.65 -10.83
CA ARG A 73 5.72 -12.50 -11.97
C ARG A 73 6.32 -12.78 -13.36
N TYR A 74 7.42 -12.10 -13.71
CA TYR A 74 8.11 -12.27 -15.00
C TYR A 74 9.23 -13.33 -15.00
N GLY A 75 9.54 -13.92 -13.84
CA GLY A 75 10.49 -15.02 -13.64
C GLY A 75 9.85 -16.40 -13.52
N LYS A 76 8.53 -16.54 -13.75
CA LYS A 76 7.80 -17.81 -13.67
C LYS A 76 8.43 -18.85 -14.63
N ARG A 77 8.66 -20.08 -14.11
CA ARG A 77 9.36 -21.15 -14.84
C ARG A 77 8.65 -21.50 -16.17
N PRO A 78 9.36 -22.01 -17.18
CA PRO A 78 8.74 -22.41 -18.45
C PRO A 78 7.57 -23.38 -18.25
N LEU A 79 6.48 -23.14 -18.98
CA LEU A 79 5.27 -23.96 -18.92
C LEU A 79 5.58 -25.42 -19.30
N ALA A 80 4.92 -26.35 -18.60
CA ALA A 80 4.98 -27.78 -18.92
C ALA A 80 4.59 -28.03 -20.40
N PHE A 81 5.10 -29.12 -20.99
CA PHE A 81 5.02 -29.38 -22.43
C PHE A 81 3.59 -29.24 -23.03
N GLU A 82 2.58 -29.75 -22.31
CA GLU A 82 1.16 -29.67 -22.69
C GLU A 82 0.58 -28.23 -22.72
N ASN A 83 1.21 -27.33 -21.97
CA ASN A 83 0.86 -25.91 -21.84
C ASN A 83 1.79 -24.99 -22.66
N GLN A 84 2.62 -25.53 -23.57
CA GLN A 84 3.46 -24.70 -24.43
C GLN A 84 2.63 -23.87 -25.42
N PRO A 85 3.09 -22.65 -25.79
CA PRO A 85 2.44 -21.83 -26.81
C PRO A 85 2.27 -22.59 -28.13
N ARG A 86 1.02 -22.71 -28.59
CA ARG A 86 0.64 -23.39 -29.82
C ARG A 86 -0.23 -22.50 -30.69
N HIS A 87 -0.04 -22.57 -32.01
CA HIS A 87 -0.93 -21.89 -32.95
C HIS A 87 -2.30 -22.59 -32.95
N LEU A 88 -3.36 -21.81 -32.74
CA LEU A 88 -4.76 -22.24 -32.83
C LEU A 88 -5.45 -21.54 -34.00
N GLN A 89 -6.44 -22.18 -34.61
CA GLN A 89 -7.28 -21.52 -35.60
C GLN A 89 -8.28 -20.60 -34.90
N ILE A 90 -8.33 -19.33 -35.32
CA ILE A 90 -9.34 -18.37 -34.86
C ILE A 90 -10.65 -18.65 -35.63
N PRO A 91 -11.76 -19.05 -34.97
CA PRO A 91 -13.01 -19.36 -35.67
C PRO A 91 -13.65 -18.11 -36.28
N GLY A 92 -13.94 -18.15 -37.58
CA GLY A 92 -14.61 -17.05 -38.27
C GLY A 92 -16.02 -16.78 -37.70
N GLY A 93 -16.31 -15.53 -37.37
CA GLY A 93 -17.64 -15.08 -36.93
C GLY A 93 -17.92 -15.16 -35.43
N MET A 94 -17.00 -15.67 -34.59
CA MET A 94 -17.12 -15.55 -33.13
C MET A 94 -16.35 -14.32 -32.61
N PRO A 95 -17.03 -13.30 -32.04
CA PRO A 95 -16.38 -12.08 -31.52
C PRO A 95 -15.69 -12.30 -30.17
N ALA A 96 -15.94 -13.43 -29.51
CA ALA A 96 -15.22 -13.91 -28.34
C ALA A 96 -15.04 -15.43 -28.47
N TYR A 97 -13.90 -15.94 -28.03
CA TYR A 97 -13.70 -17.38 -27.86
C TYR A 97 -14.51 -17.83 -26.63
N LEU A 98 -15.56 -18.64 -26.83
CA LEU A 98 -16.28 -19.26 -25.71
C LEU A 98 -15.39 -20.34 -25.08
N ASP A 99 -14.62 -19.98 -24.08
CA ASP A 99 -13.98 -20.95 -23.20
C ASP A 99 -15.02 -21.48 -22.20
N SER A 100 -15.70 -22.55 -22.60
CA SER A 100 -16.66 -23.27 -21.74
C SER A 100 -16.01 -24.12 -20.65
N GLY A 101 -14.69 -24.06 -20.49
CA GLY A 101 -13.94 -24.79 -19.45
C GLY A 101 -13.58 -23.95 -18.22
N VAL A 102 -13.73 -22.63 -18.26
CA VAL A 102 -13.37 -21.74 -17.13
C VAL A 102 -14.35 -21.94 -15.97
N ALA A 103 -13.83 -22.33 -14.81
CA ALA A 103 -14.61 -22.40 -13.58
C ALA A 103 -15.13 -20.98 -13.21
N PRO A 104 -16.36 -20.84 -12.70
CA PRO A 104 -16.87 -19.54 -12.28
C PRO A 104 -15.97 -18.92 -11.21
N ALA A 105 -15.76 -17.61 -11.29
CA ALA A 105 -15.03 -16.87 -10.28
C ALA A 105 -15.62 -17.11 -8.87
N PRO A 106 -14.78 -17.28 -7.82
CA PRO A 106 -15.26 -17.33 -6.45
C PRO A 106 -16.06 -16.08 -6.06
N GLU A 107 -16.97 -16.22 -5.09
CA GLU A 107 -17.83 -15.13 -4.65
C GLU A 107 -17.01 -13.91 -4.17
N GLY A 108 -17.39 -12.71 -4.60
CA GLY A 108 -16.68 -11.46 -4.36
C GLY A 108 -15.42 -11.22 -5.23
N TRP A 109 -14.80 -12.27 -5.78
CA TRP A 109 -13.56 -12.17 -6.55
C TRP A 109 -13.80 -11.87 -8.03
N THR A 110 -12.94 -11.04 -8.61
CA THR A 110 -12.91 -10.74 -10.05
C THR A 110 -11.53 -11.05 -10.62
N GLN A 111 -11.46 -11.89 -11.67
CA GLN A 111 -10.24 -12.06 -12.46
C GLN A 111 -10.05 -10.84 -13.38
N LEU A 112 -8.83 -10.29 -13.38
CA LEU A 112 -8.43 -9.15 -14.18
C LEU A 112 -7.18 -9.51 -14.99
N HIS A 113 -7.14 -9.09 -16.25
CA HIS A 113 -6.02 -9.36 -17.15
C HIS A 113 -5.18 -8.10 -17.33
N HIS A 114 -3.90 -8.18 -16.97
CA HIS A 114 -2.94 -7.12 -17.22
C HIS A 114 -2.72 -6.95 -18.74
N PRO A 115 -2.41 -5.72 -19.24
CA PRO A 115 -2.22 -5.49 -20.67
C PRO A 115 -1.12 -6.34 -21.34
N GLU A 116 -0.15 -6.85 -20.58
CA GLU A 116 0.91 -7.74 -21.10
C GLU A 116 0.51 -9.23 -21.10
N GLY A 117 -0.68 -9.58 -20.58
CA GLY A 117 -1.24 -10.94 -20.57
C GLY A 117 -1.47 -11.59 -19.20
N PRO A 118 -0.62 -11.42 -18.16
CA PRO A 118 -0.82 -12.07 -16.86
C PRO A 118 -2.16 -11.72 -16.22
N SER A 119 -2.92 -12.73 -15.78
CA SER A 119 -4.12 -12.51 -14.98
C SER A 119 -3.82 -12.51 -13.49
N TYR A 120 -4.52 -11.64 -12.76
CA TYR A 120 -4.56 -11.62 -11.30
C TYR A 120 -6.01 -11.56 -10.81
N TRP A 121 -6.21 -11.74 -9.50
CA TRP A 121 -7.52 -11.73 -8.86
C TRP A 121 -7.63 -10.56 -7.91
N TYR A 122 -8.80 -9.92 -7.89
CA TYR A 122 -9.12 -8.78 -7.03
C TYR A 122 -10.44 -9.02 -6.27
N HIS A 123 -10.39 -8.92 -4.95
CA HIS A 123 -11.55 -8.91 -4.06
C HIS A 123 -11.93 -7.46 -3.76
N ARG A 124 -13.10 -7.02 -4.25
CA ARG A 124 -13.48 -5.61 -4.20
C ARG A 124 -13.77 -5.11 -2.79
N ASP A 125 -14.47 -5.92 -2.00
CA ASP A 125 -15.12 -5.43 -0.79
C ASP A 125 -14.19 -5.46 0.44
N GLU A 126 -13.07 -6.18 0.34
CA GLU A 126 -11.97 -6.19 1.32
C GLU A 126 -10.69 -5.50 0.78
N SER A 127 -10.69 -5.02 -0.46
CA SER A 127 -9.52 -4.48 -1.18
C SER A 127 -8.30 -5.42 -1.12
N VAL A 128 -8.43 -6.64 -1.65
CA VAL A 128 -7.35 -7.64 -1.68
C VAL A 128 -6.98 -8.01 -3.12
N VAL A 129 -5.68 -8.05 -3.43
CA VAL A 129 -5.14 -8.54 -4.70
C VAL A 129 -4.27 -9.78 -4.49
N THR A 130 -4.37 -10.76 -5.39
CA THR A 130 -3.45 -11.90 -5.45
C THR A 130 -3.22 -12.38 -6.88
N GLU A 131 -2.03 -12.94 -7.14
CA GLU A 131 -1.74 -13.70 -8.37
C GLU A 131 -1.90 -15.23 -8.17
N ALA A 132 -2.38 -15.67 -7.00
CA ALA A 132 -2.72 -17.06 -6.74
C ALA A 132 -3.88 -17.53 -7.63
N ASN A 133 -3.94 -18.82 -7.94
CA ASN A 133 -5.01 -19.37 -8.78
C ASN A 133 -6.31 -19.58 -7.98
N MET A 134 -7.10 -18.53 -7.83
CA MET A 134 -8.40 -18.60 -7.13
C MET A 134 -9.44 -19.52 -7.80
N GLY A 135 -9.17 -20.00 -9.02
CA GLY A 135 -9.96 -21.07 -9.65
C GLY A 135 -9.77 -22.46 -9.03
N ASP A 136 -8.73 -22.65 -8.20
CA ASP A 136 -8.59 -23.81 -7.32
C ASP A 136 -9.27 -23.55 -5.96
N PRO A 137 -10.24 -24.38 -5.54
CA PRO A 137 -10.90 -24.24 -4.23
C PRO A 137 -9.95 -24.30 -3.02
N MET A 138 -8.85 -25.07 -3.08
CA MET A 138 -7.89 -25.13 -1.97
C MET A 138 -7.16 -23.80 -1.82
N THR A 139 -6.65 -23.27 -2.94
CA THR A 139 -6.06 -21.93 -3.03
C THR A 139 -7.00 -20.84 -2.50
N CYS A 140 -8.28 -20.89 -2.88
CA CYS A 140 -9.28 -19.95 -2.40
C CYS A 140 -9.44 -19.99 -0.86
N VAL A 141 -9.55 -21.20 -0.27
CA VAL A 141 -9.70 -21.36 1.19
C VAL A 141 -8.49 -20.83 1.95
N MET A 142 -7.28 -21.09 1.46
CA MET A 142 -6.03 -20.60 2.07
C MET A 142 -5.91 -19.09 1.99
N VAL A 143 -6.24 -18.47 0.85
CA VAL A 143 -6.22 -17.00 0.72
C VAL A 143 -7.19 -16.35 1.70
N SER A 144 -8.41 -16.89 1.86
CA SER A 144 -9.34 -16.44 2.91
C SER A 144 -8.80 -16.62 4.33
N GLN A 145 -8.05 -17.70 4.61
CA GLN A 145 -7.39 -17.89 5.91
C GLN A 145 -6.31 -16.84 6.17
N TRP A 146 -5.49 -16.50 5.18
CA TRP A 146 -4.47 -15.44 5.30
C TRP A 146 -5.11 -14.06 5.50
N ILE A 147 -6.20 -13.74 4.81
CA ILE A 147 -6.98 -12.50 5.01
C ILE A 147 -7.49 -12.43 6.47
N CYS A 148 -8.11 -13.49 6.97
CA CYS A 148 -8.59 -13.57 8.35
C CYS A 148 -7.46 -13.40 9.38
N GLN A 149 -6.31 -14.06 9.17
CA GLN A 149 -5.15 -13.93 10.05
C GLN A 149 -4.59 -12.50 10.05
N ILE A 150 -4.51 -11.86 8.88
CA ILE A 150 -4.04 -10.48 8.75
C ILE A 150 -5.00 -9.49 9.41
N ALA A 151 -6.32 -9.67 9.25
CA ALA A 151 -7.32 -8.84 9.94
C ALA A 151 -7.17 -8.90 11.47
N ILE A 152 -6.94 -10.10 12.03
CA ILE A 152 -6.68 -10.30 13.47
C ILE A 152 -5.38 -9.61 13.90
N LEU A 153 -4.31 -9.67 13.09
CA LEU A 153 -3.05 -8.97 13.39
C LEU A 153 -3.23 -7.44 13.34
N VAL A 154 -3.95 -6.91 12.36
CA VAL A 154 -4.29 -5.48 12.24
C VAL A 154 -5.02 -4.98 13.49
N GLU A 155 -5.98 -5.75 14.00
CA GLU A 155 -6.68 -5.44 15.26
C GLU A 155 -5.74 -5.49 16.49
N ILE A 156 -4.93 -6.56 16.62
CA ILE A 156 -3.99 -6.74 17.74
C ILE A 156 -2.95 -5.60 17.81
N TYR A 157 -2.45 -5.13 16.66
CA TYR A 157 -1.50 -4.02 16.59
C TYR A 157 -2.18 -2.63 16.57
N GLY A 158 -3.51 -2.56 16.58
CA GLY A 158 -4.28 -1.31 16.61
C GLY A 158 -4.14 -0.46 15.34
N ILE A 159 -3.90 -1.10 14.19
CA ILE A 159 -3.67 -0.43 12.91
C ILE A 159 -5.01 -0.05 12.27
N VAL A 160 -5.22 1.25 12.00
CA VAL A 160 -6.44 1.74 11.34
C VAL A 160 -6.24 1.78 9.83
N LEU A 161 -6.68 0.72 9.14
CA LEU A 161 -6.69 0.70 7.67
C LEU A 161 -7.71 1.70 7.12
N GLN A 162 -7.31 2.44 6.08
CA GLN A 162 -8.19 3.38 5.36
C GLN A 162 -8.77 2.69 4.11
N PRO A 163 -9.93 3.13 3.58
CA PRO A 163 -10.48 2.62 2.31
C PRO A 163 -9.61 2.86 1.07
N SER A 164 -8.51 3.61 1.19
CA SER A 164 -7.48 3.79 0.15
C SER A 164 -6.35 2.76 0.21
N ILE A 165 -6.44 1.80 1.14
CA ILE A 165 -5.40 0.80 1.37
C ILE A 165 -5.82 -0.54 0.74
N GLU A 166 -4.94 -1.09 -0.09
CA GLU A 166 -5.05 -2.43 -0.65
C GLU A 166 -4.07 -3.38 0.07
N LEU A 167 -4.49 -4.63 0.26
CA LEU A 167 -3.66 -5.74 0.72
C LEU A 167 -3.28 -6.62 -0.46
N VAL A 168 -1.99 -6.89 -0.65
CA VAL A 168 -1.52 -7.83 -1.66
C VAL A 168 -1.02 -9.11 -1.01
N LEU A 169 -1.47 -10.27 -1.50
CA LEU A 169 -1.12 -11.60 -1.00
C LEU A 169 -0.45 -12.46 -2.08
N GLN A 170 0.65 -13.11 -1.71
CA GLN A 170 1.44 -14.01 -2.55
C GLN A 170 1.80 -15.30 -1.77
N PRO A 171 0.88 -16.29 -1.73
CA PRO A 171 1.22 -17.66 -1.32
C PRO A 171 2.41 -18.21 -2.10
N ASP A 172 3.28 -18.98 -1.45
CA ASP A 172 4.40 -19.68 -2.13
C ASP A 172 3.99 -21.04 -2.72
N GLU A 173 4.87 -21.64 -3.52
CA GLU A 173 4.63 -22.94 -4.18
C GLU A 173 4.33 -24.09 -3.20
N ASP A 174 4.75 -23.95 -1.93
CA ASP A 174 4.47 -24.91 -0.84
C ASP A 174 3.10 -24.70 -0.16
N ASN A 175 2.52 -23.50 -0.27
CA ASN A 175 1.36 -23.02 0.48
C ASN A 175 1.52 -22.99 2.01
N GLU A 176 2.71 -23.27 2.54
CA GLU A 176 3.04 -23.20 3.97
C GLU A 176 3.34 -21.76 4.41
N THR A 177 3.75 -20.89 3.46
CA THR A 177 3.99 -19.46 3.72
C THR A 177 3.31 -18.54 2.69
N CYS A 178 2.99 -17.32 3.12
CA CYS A 178 2.35 -16.29 2.30
C CYS A 178 3.03 -14.93 2.48
N GLY A 179 3.48 -14.36 1.37
CA GLY A 179 4.04 -13.02 1.32
C GLY A 179 2.94 -11.98 1.32
N TYR A 180 3.08 -10.94 2.14
CA TYR A 180 2.13 -9.82 2.16
C TYR A 180 2.82 -8.46 2.13
N TYR A 181 2.09 -7.47 1.62
CA TYR A 181 2.34 -6.05 1.83
C TYR A 181 1.04 -5.26 1.69
N PHE A 182 1.00 -4.07 2.30
CA PHE A 182 -0.07 -3.10 2.13
C PHE A 182 0.36 -1.97 1.22
N VAL A 183 -0.60 -1.37 0.52
CA VAL A 183 -0.41 -0.28 -0.45
C VAL A 183 -1.38 0.83 -0.11
N ASP A 184 -0.91 2.05 0.18
CA ASP A 184 -1.80 3.21 0.28
C ASP A 184 -1.73 4.06 -1.00
N HIS A 185 -2.82 4.08 -1.76
CA HIS A 185 -2.92 4.86 -3.00
C HIS A 185 -2.99 6.38 -2.77
N VAL A 186 -3.31 6.85 -1.55
CA VAL A 186 -3.35 8.29 -1.23
C VAL A 186 -1.94 8.83 -0.98
N SER A 187 -1.16 8.23 -0.08
CA SER A 187 0.21 8.65 0.21
C SER A 187 1.27 8.12 -0.78
N ARG A 188 0.88 7.16 -1.64
CA ARG A 188 1.71 6.50 -2.66
C ARG A 188 2.93 5.82 -2.06
N THR A 189 2.67 4.89 -1.15
CA THR A 189 3.68 4.10 -0.44
C THR A 189 3.20 2.65 -0.28
N ILE A 190 4.15 1.75 -0.06
CA ILE A 190 3.86 0.45 0.57
C ILE A 190 4.24 0.47 2.06
N PHE A 191 3.69 -0.46 2.84
CA PHE A 191 4.04 -0.72 4.24
C PHE A 191 3.65 -2.14 4.69
N TRP A 192 4.00 -2.50 5.93
CA TRP A 192 3.71 -3.80 6.56
C TRP A 192 3.19 -3.60 8.00
N ILE A 193 2.64 -4.65 8.60
CA ILE A 193 2.24 -4.66 10.03
C ILE A 193 3.48 -4.78 10.91
N GLU A 194 4.41 -5.65 10.52
CA GLU A 194 5.64 -5.92 11.24
C GLU A 194 6.72 -4.88 10.95
N THR A 195 7.61 -4.68 11.93
CA THR A 195 8.78 -3.81 11.76
C THR A 195 9.88 -4.56 11.02
N THR A 196 10.10 -4.21 9.75
CA THR A 196 11.12 -4.79 8.87
C THR A 196 12.23 -3.76 8.55
N THR A 197 13.39 -4.20 8.06
CA THR A 197 14.47 -3.30 7.60
C THR A 197 14.54 -3.22 6.08
N THR A 198 15.26 -2.24 5.53
CA THR A 198 15.52 -2.18 4.09
C THR A 198 16.32 -3.39 3.58
N ILE A 199 17.17 -3.99 4.43
CA ILE A 199 17.98 -5.16 4.08
C ILE A 199 17.08 -6.39 3.93
N ASP A 200 16.16 -6.60 4.86
CA ASP A 200 15.24 -7.75 4.88
C ASP A 200 14.21 -7.71 3.74
N GLN A 201 14.10 -6.59 3.01
CA GLN A 201 13.14 -6.33 1.94
C GLN A 201 13.80 -6.08 0.57
N ASP A 202 15.13 -6.24 0.47
CA ASP A 202 15.96 -5.93 -0.70
C ASP A 202 15.79 -4.48 -1.23
N ILE A 203 15.53 -3.54 -0.32
CA ILE A 203 15.43 -2.11 -0.61
C ILE A 203 16.83 -1.49 -0.53
N ALA A 204 17.21 -0.77 -1.57
CA ALA A 204 18.52 -0.13 -1.68
C ALA A 204 18.85 0.77 -0.45
N PRO A 205 20.12 0.81 0.03
CA PRO A 205 20.49 1.54 1.23
C PRO A 205 20.14 3.04 1.20
N VAL A 206 19.40 3.49 2.22
CA VAL A 206 18.86 4.86 2.30
C VAL A 206 19.66 5.75 3.26
N THR A 207 19.74 7.04 2.92
CA THR A 207 20.53 8.05 3.65
C THR A 207 19.69 8.95 4.58
N SER A 208 18.37 8.89 4.49
CA SER A 208 17.43 9.68 5.30
C SER A 208 16.01 9.11 5.21
N VAL A 209 15.11 9.53 6.12
CA VAL A 209 13.68 9.18 6.06
C VAL A 209 13.03 9.67 4.75
N SER A 210 13.45 10.82 4.22
CA SER A 210 12.98 11.32 2.92
C SER A 210 13.41 10.42 1.76
N HIS A 211 14.63 9.87 1.82
CA HIS A 211 15.11 8.89 0.84
C HIS A 211 14.36 7.55 0.97
N LEU A 212 14.08 7.09 2.20
CA LEU A 212 13.23 5.92 2.44
C LEU A 212 11.83 6.09 1.84
N LYS A 213 11.20 7.26 2.02
CA LYS A 213 9.91 7.54 1.38
C LYS A 213 9.98 7.41 -0.14
N LEU A 214 11.03 7.93 -0.78
CA LEU A 214 11.21 7.81 -2.24
C LEU A 214 11.36 6.33 -2.67
N ALA A 215 12.09 5.51 -1.93
CA ALA A 215 12.25 4.08 -2.24
C ALA A 215 10.95 3.26 -2.07
N LEU A 216 10.13 3.60 -1.06
CA LEU A 216 8.80 3.00 -0.88
C LEU A 216 7.79 3.51 -1.92
N THR A 217 7.90 4.77 -2.37
CA THR A 217 7.12 5.31 -3.49
C THR A 217 7.53 4.72 -4.84
N GLN A 218 8.81 4.36 -5.05
CA GLN A 218 9.23 3.57 -6.20
C GLN A 218 8.54 2.21 -6.22
N ASN A 219 8.54 1.49 -5.08
CA ASN A 219 7.86 0.21 -4.94
C ASN A 219 6.34 0.33 -5.18
N TYR A 220 5.71 1.40 -4.69
CA TYR A 220 4.31 1.72 -5.00
C TYR A 220 4.06 1.78 -6.52
N TYR A 221 4.92 2.43 -7.29
CA TYR A 221 4.75 2.49 -8.75
C TYR A 221 4.98 1.13 -9.44
N THR A 222 5.89 0.28 -8.95
CA THR A 222 6.03 -1.12 -9.42
C THR A 222 4.79 -1.97 -9.10
N HIS A 223 4.15 -1.76 -7.95
CA HIS A 223 2.85 -2.37 -7.68
C HIS A 223 1.77 -1.89 -8.66
N VAL A 224 1.67 -0.57 -8.90
CA VAL A 224 0.71 0.02 -9.85
C VAL A 224 0.93 -0.51 -11.28
N GLU A 225 2.19 -0.70 -11.69
CA GLU A 225 2.56 -1.34 -12.96
C GLU A 225 1.95 -2.74 -13.07
N TYR A 226 2.13 -3.58 -12.04
CA TYR A 226 1.66 -4.97 -12.06
C TYR A 226 0.13 -5.11 -11.92
N PHE A 227 -0.54 -4.20 -11.20
CA PHE A 227 -1.95 -4.34 -10.79
C PHE A 227 -2.86 -3.18 -11.23
N CYS A 228 -2.50 -2.50 -12.33
CA CYS A 228 -3.17 -1.31 -12.85
C CYS A 228 -4.68 -1.43 -13.18
N MET A 229 -5.24 -2.62 -13.43
CA MET A 229 -6.58 -2.75 -14.05
C MET A 229 -7.76 -2.50 -13.12
N HIS A 230 -7.61 -2.63 -11.79
CA HIS A 230 -8.65 -2.23 -10.84
C HIS A 230 -8.61 -0.71 -10.54
N ILE A 231 -7.48 -0.05 -10.82
CA ILE A 231 -7.18 1.32 -10.36
C ILE A 231 -7.95 2.35 -11.20
N LYS A 232 -8.86 3.08 -10.54
CA LYS A 232 -9.70 4.09 -11.19
C LYS A 232 -8.99 5.44 -11.31
N LEU A 233 -8.36 5.68 -12.46
CA LEU A 233 -7.83 6.99 -12.83
C LEU A 233 -8.93 8.06 -12.90
N PRO A 234 -8.80 9.20 -12.18
CA PRO A 234 -9.70 10.35 -12.29
C PRO A 234 -9.80 10.88 -13.72
N GLU A 235 -10.97 11.40 -14.09
CA GLU A 235 -11.23 11.88 -15.46
C GLU A 235 -10.34 13.06 -15.86
N SER A 236 -10.02 13.96 -14.93
CA SER A 236 -9.07 15.06 -15.15
C SER A 236 -7.69 14.54 -15.57
N VAL A 237 -7.12 13.60 -14.81
CA VAL A 237 -5.82 12.98 -15.08
C VAL A 237 -5.82 12.20 -16.40
N ARG A 238 -6.93 11.51 -16.71
CA ARG A 238 -7.13 10.84 -18.00
C ARG A 238 -7.10 11.83 -19.17
N ASN A 239 -7.83 12.94 -19.05
CA ASN A 239 -7.93 13.95 -20.11
C ASN A 239 -6.62 14.72 -20.29
N GLU A 240 -5.89 15.01 -19.20
CA GLU A 240 -4.54 15.56 -19.23
C GLU A 240 -3.55 14.63 -19.94
N LEU A 241 -3.53 13.34 -19.58
CA LEU A 241 -2.68 12.33 -20.24
C LEU A 241 -3.00 12.20 -21.73
N VAL A 242 -4.28 12.17 -22.11
CA VAL A 242 -4.72 12.15 -23.51
C VAL A 242 -4.25 13.40 -24.26
N ALA A 243 -4.31 14.58 -23.65
CA ALA A 243 -3.81 15.81 -24.26
C ALA A 243 -2.28 15.80 -24.47
N ILE A 244 -1.52 15.33 -23.47
CA ILE A 244 -0.05 15.20 -23.54
C ILE A 244 0.36 14.21 -24.65
N LEU A 245 -0.27 13.04 -24.70
CA LEU A 245 0.02 12.03 -25.73
C LEU A 245 -0.37 12.50 -27.14
N SER A 246 -1.53 13.16 -27.28
CA SER A 246 -1.97 13.73 -28.56
C SER A 246 -0.99 14.78 -29.07
N HIS A 247 -0.50 15.65 -28.19
CA HIS A 247 0.51 16.66 -28.54
C HIS A 247 1.84 16.01 -28.98
N ALA A 248 2.29 14.96 -28.29
CA ALA A 248 3.50 14.23 -28.66
C ALA A 248 3.40 13.61 -30.07
N CYS A 249 2.30 12.92 -30.38
CA CYS A 249 2.08 12.32 -31.70
C CYS A 249 2.02 13.37 -32.84
N VAL A 250 1.43 14.54 -32.59
CA VAL A 250 1.44 15.64 -33.57
C VAL A 250 2.85 16.20 -33.78
N GLY A 251 3.67 16.27 -32.73
CA GLY A 251 5.08 16.69 -32.80
C GLY A 251 5.96 15.74 -33.64
N GLU A 252 5.79 14.42 -33.50
CA GLU A 252 6.49 13.45 -34.36
C GLU A 252 6.09 13.59 -35.83
N ASN A 253 4.80 13.78 -36.13
CA ASN A 253 4.33 13.93 -37.50
C ASN A 253 4.89 15.22 -38.15
N ALA A 254 4.79 16.36 -37.46
CA ALA A 254 5.29 17.65 -37.98
C ALA A 254 6.81 17.67 -38.18
N SER A 255 7.58 17.02 -37.28
CA SER A 255 9.05 16.95 -37.41
C SER A 255 9.51 16.00 -38.52
N ARG A 256 8.72 14.99 -38.88
CA ARG A 256 9.01 14.09 -40.02
C ARG A 256 8.72 14.76 -41.37
N GLU A 257 7.65 15.55 -41.49
CA GLU A 257 7.39 16.34 -42.70
C GLU A 257 8.44 17.44 -42.91
N ALA A 258 8.86 18.13 -41.84
CA ALA A 258 9.91 19.15 -41.89
C ALA A 258 11.31 18.62 -42.26
N CYS A 259 11.54 17.31 -42.20
CA CYS A 259 12.81 16.65 -42.54
C CYS A 259 12.80 16.03 -43.96
N SER A 260 11.74 16.28 -44.75
CA SER A 260 11.55 15.74 -46.10
C SER A 260 11.47 16.83 -47.19
N MET A 261 12.03 18.01 -46.92
CA MET A 261 12.18 19.16 -47.85
C MET A 261 13.65 19.56 -47.97
#